data_AF-A0A9D9C2L7-F1
#
_entry.id   AF-A0A9D9C2L7-F1
#
_cell.length_a   1.000
_cell.length_b   1.000
_cell.length_c   1.000
_cell.angle_alpha   90.00
_cell.angle_beta   90.00
_cell.angle_gamma   90.00
#
_symmetry.space_group_name_H-M   'P 1'
#
loop_
_entity.id
_entity.type
_entity.pdbx_description
1 polymer ?
#
loop_
_entity_poly.entity_id
_entity_poly.type
_entity_poly.pdbx_seq_one_letter_code
_entity_poly.pdbx_strand_id
1 'polypeptide(L)' 'MYIHQTSDWPNFIWDKEAVDTTLIKVSKAVGFLEGRLSAIGFDVQQQAAVETLTH' A
#
# COMPACT_ATOMS: atom_id res chain seq x y z
N MET A 1 4.55 14.35 7.00
CA MET A 1 4.11 15.54 6.24
C MET A 1 3.08 15.08 5.23
N TYR A 2 1.90 15.70 5.21
CA TYR A 2 0.81 15.34 4.31
C TYR A 2 0.88 16.16 3.01
N ILE A 3 0.31 15.64 1.92
CA ILE A 3 0.36 16.28 0.58
C ILE A 3 -0.23 17.70 0.61
N HIS A 4 -1.30 17.92 1.38
CA HIS A 4 -1.93 19.23 1.55
C HIS A 4 -1.07 20.25 2.31
N GLN A 5 0.05 19.83 2.91
CA GLN A 5 1.02 20.68 3.58
C GLN A 5 2.15 21.13 2.63
N THR A 6 2.13 20.67 1.38
CA THR A 6 3.11 21.08 0.36
C THR A 6 2.76 22.46 -0.20
N SER A 7 3.78 23.25 -0.55
CA SER A 7 3.63 24.58 -1.12
C SER A 7 2.89 24.59 -2.47
N ASP A 8 2.95 23.47 -3.20
CA ASP A 8 2.40 23.34 -4.56
C ASP A 8 0.96 22.80 -4.58
N TRP A 9 0.33 22.63 -3.42
CA TRP A 9 -1.07 22.27 -3.33
C TRP A 9 -1.97 23.37 -3.93
N PRO A 10 -3.01 23.03 -4.73
CA PRO A 10 -3.49 21.69 -5.10
C PRO A 10 -2.88 21.13 -6.38
N ASN A 11 -1.95 21.84 -7.02
CA ASN A 11 -1.32 21.46 -8.29
C ASN A 11 -0.23 20.39 -8.14
N PHE A 12 -0.17 19.74 -6.98
CA PHE A 12 0.78 18.67 -6.71
C PHE A 12 0.51 17.48 -7.65
N ILE A 13 1.56 17.05 -8.36
CA ILE A 13 1.54 15.89 -9.26
C ILE A 13 2.61 14.91 -8.77
N TRP A 14 2.23 13.65 -8.61
CA TRP A 14 3.17 12.58 -8.26
C TRP A 14 4.06 12.23 -9.46
N ASP A 15 5.35 12.03 -9.20
CA ASP A 15 6.21 11.33 -10.15
C ASP A 15 5.85 9.84 -10.14
N LYS A 16 5.09 9.46 -11.17
CA LYS A 16 4.63 8.10 -11.37
C LYS A 16 5.80 7.12 -11.52
N GLU A 17 6.83 7.47 -12.29
CA GLU A 17 7.96 6.58 -12.54
C GLU A 17 8.80 6.35 -11.28
N ALA A 18 8.96 7.39 -10.45
CA ALA A 18 9.67 7.31 -9.19
C ALA A 18 9.02 6.34 -8.18
N VAL A 19 7.70 6.17 -8.22
CA VAL A 19 6.96 5.38 -7.22
C VAL A 19 6.49 4.03 -7.76
N ASP A 20 6.17 3.95 -9.05
CA ASP A 20 5.59 2.76 -9.69
C ASP A 20 6.42 1.50 -9.46
N THR A 21 7.74 1.58 -9.60
CA THR A 21 8.62 0.41 -9.47
C THR A 21 8.53 -0.23 -8.08
N THR A 22 8.53 0.60 -7.03
CA THR A 22 8.44 0.12 -5.65
C THR A 22 7.03 -0.34 -5.34
N LEU A 23 6.02 0.42 -5.79
CA LEU A 23 4.62 0.11 -5.57
C LEU A 23 4.25 -1.24 -6.18
N ILE A 24 4.64 -1.51 -7.43
CA ILE A 24 4.38 -2.79 -8.11
C ILE A 24 4.98 -3.96 -7.33
N LYS A 25 6.22 -3.82 -6.84
CA LYS A 25 6.88 -4.88 -6.05
C LYS A 25 6.11 -5.17 -4.77
N VAL A 26 5.71 -4.12 -4.04
CA VAL A 26 4.96 -4.25 -2.79
C VAL A 26 3.59 -4.85 -3.05
N SER A 27 2.82 -4.34 -4.02
CA SER A 27 1.49 -4.87 -4.35
C SER A 27 1.53 -6.34 -4.74
N LYS A 28 2.56 -6.78 -5.47
CA LYS A 28 2.74 -8.20 -5.81
C LYS A 28 3.01 -9.06 -4.56
N ALA A 29 3.84 -8.58 -3.65
CA ALA A 29 4.14 -9.29 -2.41
C ALA A 29 2.91 -9.39 -1.49
N VAL A 30 2.13 -8.30 -1.38
CA VAL A 30 0.88 -8.26 -0.61
C VAL A 30 -0.13 -9.25 -1.20
N GLY A 31 -0.41 -9.19 -2.50
CA GLY A 31 -1.37 -10.12 -3.12
C GLY A 31 -0.94 -11.59 -3.04
N PHE A 32 0.36 -11.88 -3.11
CA PHE A 32 0.87 -13.24 -2.88
C PHE A 32 0.63 -13.71 -1.44
N LEU A 33 0.88 -12.85 -0.46
CA LEU A 33 0.65 -13.17 0.95
C LEU A 33 -0.85 -13.36 1.23
N GLU A 34 -1.69 -12.45 0.73
CA GLU A 34 -3.16 -12.57 0.85
C GLU A 34 -3.66 -13.88 0.26
N GLY A 35 -3.24 -14.24 -0.95
CA GLY A 35 -3.63 -15.50 -1.57
C GLY A 35 -3.23 -16.73 -0.74
N ARG A 36 -2.06 -16.69 -0.08
CA ARG A 36 -1.62 -17.76 0.82
C ARG A 36 -2.44 -17.83 2.11
N LEU A 37 -2.77 -16.68 2.69
CA LEU A 37 -3.57 -16.59 3.91
C LEU A 37 -5.00 -17.07 3.66
N SER A 38 -5.64 -16.63 2.58
CA SER A 38 -6.96 -17.12 2.19
C SER A 38 -6.97 -18.63 1.92
N ALA A 39 -5.93 -19.17 1.29
CA ALA A 39 -5.81 -20.61 1.05
C ALA A 39 -5.76 -21.48 2.32
N ILE A 40 -5.33 -20.91 3.46
CA ILE A 40 -5.30 -21.60 4.76
C ILE A 40 -6.46 -21.19 5.69
N GLY A 41 -7.49 -20.51 5.16
CA GLY A 41 -8.68 -20.12 5.90
C GLY A 41 -8.53 -18.87 6.77
N PHE A 42 -7.46 -18.10 6.59
CA PHE A 42 -7.28 -16.78 7.20
C PHE A 42 -7.99 -15.73 6.34
N ASP A 43 -9.31 -15.72 6.35
CA ASP A 43 -10.07 -14.69 5.64
C ASP A 43 -10.43 -13.51 6.58
N VAL A 44 -9.90 -12.34 6.20
CA VAL A 44 -10.37 -10.99 6.53
C VAL A 44 -10.25 -10.47 7.97
N GLN A 45 -10.03 -11.30 9.01
CA GLN A 45 -9.73 -10.73 10.35
C GLN A 45 -8.30 -10.18 10.51
N GLN A 46 -7.38 -10.49 9.59
CA GLN A 46 -5.98 -10.03 9.64
C GLN A 46 -5.65 -8.80 8.78
N GLN A 47 -6.54 -8.36 7.88
CA GLN A 47 -6.32 -7.09 7.15
C GLN A 47 -6.20 -5.91 8.11
N ALA A 48 -6.92 -5.95 9.24
CA ALA A 48 -6.77 -4.99 10.33
C ALA A 48 -5.36 -5.01 10.97
N ALA A 49 -4.69 -6.16 11.06
CA ALA A 49 -3.37 -6.27 11.68
C ALA A 49 -2.25 -5.75 10.78
N VAL A 50 -2.34 -6.00 9.47
CA VAL A 50 -1.40 -5.45 8.49
C VAL A 50 -1.57 -3.93 8.38
N GLU A 51 -2.80 -3.42 8.36
CA GLU A 51 -3.05 -1.98 8.46
C GLU A 51 -2.47 -1.37 9.75
N THR A 52 -2.60 -2.06 10.89
CA THR A 52 -2.07 -1.56 12.18
C THR A 52 -0.54 -1.49 12.23
N LEU A 53 0.17 -2.38 11.54
CA LEU A 53 1.64 -2.37 11.47
C LEU A 53 2.19 -1.40 10.41
N THR A 54 1.34 -0.90 9.53
CA THR A 54 1.69 0.05 8.47
C THR A 54 1.40 1.51 8.87
N HIS A 55 0.84 1.74 10.07
CA HIS A 55 0.38 3.04 10.54
C HIS A 55 1.25 3.66 11.63
#